data_AF-A0A6I4MXS4-F1
#
_entry.id   AF-A0A6I4MXS4-F1
#
_cell.length_a   1.000
_cell.length_b   1.000
_cell.length_c   1.000
_cell.angle_alpha   90.00
_cell.angle_beta   90.00
_cell.angle_gamma   90.00
#
_symmetry.space_group_name_H-M   'P 1'
#
loop_
_entity.id
_entity.type
_entity.pdbx_description
1 polymer ?
#
loop_
_entity_poly.entity_id
_entity_poly.type
_entity_poly.pdbx_seq_one_letter_code
_entity_poly.pdbx_strand_id
1 'polypeptide(L)'
;MAKHQGETATCKRCRATLRSAASVARGMGPTCARLDRQERAARAAGFKPSAIDKARQLIADRAIVPLRGRRVFAVVSSSGTDRCLTAPQTCNCPAGLKARHACYHRAAATMLAA
;
A
#
# COMPACT_ATOMS: atom_id res chain seq x y z
N MET A 1 26.58 -15.73 25.38
CA MET A 1 26.46 -14.82 24.20
C MET A 1 26.32 -15.70 22.95
N ALA A 2 25.11 -15.80 22.38
CA ALA A 2 24.86 -16.71 21.27
C ALA A 2 25.50 -16.19 19.97
N LYS A 3 26.42 -16.97 19.41
CA LYS A 3 27.05 -16.72 18.11
C LYS A 3 26.06 -17.12 17.01
N HIS A 4 25.45 -16.14 16.33
CA HIS A 4 24.75 -16.41 15.07
C HIS A 4 25.78 -16.52 13.94
N GLN A 5 26.20 -17.73 13.60
CA GLN A 5 26.89 -17.99 12.34
C GLN A 5 25.93 -17.66 11.19
N GLY A 6 26.38 -16.80 10.27
CA GLY A 6 25.54 -16.07 9.33
C GLY A 6 24.90 -16.93 8.25
N GLU A 7 23.71 -17.46 8.53
CA GLU A 7 22.82 -17.97 7.50
C GLU A 7 22.16 -16.78 6.80
N THR A 8 22.66 -16.43 5.62
CA THR A 8 22.18 -15.31 4.80
C THR A 8 20.88 -15.70 4.10
N ALA A 9 19.74 -15.38 4.72
CA ALA A 9 18.45 -15.55 4.05
C ALA A 9 18.22 -14.48 2.96
N THR A 10 17.41 -14.80 1.96
CA THR A 10 16.96 -13.83 0.94
C THR A 10 15.51 -13.42 1.16
N CYS A 11 15.19 -12.17 0.84
CA CYS A 11 13.82 -11.68 0.87
C CYS A 11 12.96 -12.48 -0.11
N LYS A 12 11.86 -13.07 0.36
CA LYS A 12 10.91 -13.82 -0.49
C LYS A 12 10.31 -13.00 -1.64
N ARG A 13 10.33 -11.67 -1.55
CA ARG A 13 9.75 -10.74 -2.54
C ARG A 13 10.77 -10.14 -3.50
N CYS A 14 11.77 -9.43 -2.99
CA CYS A 14 12.76 -8.72 -3.82
C CYS A 14 14.10 -9.45 -3.96
N ARG A 15 14.25 -10.64 -3.36
CA ARG A 15 15.48 -11.45 -3.33
C ARG A 15 16.71 -10.80 -2.69
N ALA A 16 16.62 -9.56 -2.20
CA ALA A 16 17.71 -8.91 -1.47
C ALA A 16 18.14 -9.72 -0.24
N THR A 17 19.43 -9.71 0.07
CA THR A 17 20.01 -10.38 1.24
C THR A 17 19.49 -9.76 2.54
N LEU A 18 19.07 -10.61 3.47
CA LEU A 18 18.59 -10.23 4.79
C LEU A 18 19.73 -10.33 5.79
N ARG A 19 20.05 -9.22 6.47
CA ARG A 19 21.18 -9.13 7.41
C ARG A 19 20.76 -9.10 8.88
N SER A 20 19.54 -8.64 9.18
CA SER A 20 19.05 -8.58 10.56
C SER A 20 18.26 -9.83 10.91
N ALA A 21 18.46 -10.35 12.14
CA ALA A 21 17.76 -11.53 12.65
C ALA A 21 16.23 -11.40 12.51
N ALA A 22 15.68 -10.22 12.78
CA ALA A 22 14.25 -9.95 12.61
C ALA A 22 13.76 -10.07 11.16
N SER A 23 14.58 -9.69 10.18
CA SER A 23 14.22 -9.83 8.76
C SER A 23 14.35 -11.28 8.31
N VAL A 24 15.40 -11.97 8.74
CA VAL A 24 15.62 -13.40 8.50
C VAL A 24 14.45 -14.22 9.03
N ALA A 25 14.07 -14.02 10.30
CA ALA A 25 12.93 -14.70 10.92
C ALA A 25 11.60 -14.45 10.19
N ARG A 26 11.41 -13.25 9.64
CA ARG A 26 10.23 -12.92 8.83
C ARG A 26 10.32 -13.44 7.39
N GLY A 27 11.51 -13.78 6.90
CA GLY A 27 11.78 -14.09 5.50
C GLY A 27 11.59 -12.90 4.55
N MET A 28 11.52 -11.68 5.07
CA MET A 28 11.21 -10.49 4.28
C MET A 28 11.83 -9.23 4.89
N GLY A 29 12.48 -8.42 4.04
CA GLY A 29 13.03 -7.13 4.44
C GLY A 29 11.93 -6.14 4.86
N PRO A 30 12.27 -5.09 5.64
CA PRO A 30 11.29 -4.18 6.24
C PRO A 30 10.37 -3.50 5.21
N THR A 31 10.94 -3.02 4.09
CA THR A 31 10.17 -2.38 3.02
C THR A 31 9.21 -3.37 2.36
N CYS A 32 9.68 -4.56 2.01
CA CYS A 32 8.83 -5.58 1.40
C CYS A 32 7.73 -6.04 2.37
N ALA A 33 8.03 -6.18 3.65
CA ALA A 33 7.06 -6.55 4.68
C ALA A 33 5.97 -5.49 4.86
N ARG A 34 6.35 -4.20 4.77
CA ARG A 34 5.39 -3.10 4.73
C ARG A 34 4.50 -3.21 3.49
N LEU A 35 5.06 -3.35 2.30
CA LEU A 35 4.27 -3.47 1.06
C LEU A 35 3.32 -4.68 1.08
N ASP A 36 3.78 -5.83 1.58
CA ASP A 36 2.96 -7.03 1.73
C ASP A 36 1.78 -6.81 2.69
N ARG A 37 2.01 -6.15 3.84
CA ARG A 37 0.94 -5.76 4.78
C ARG A 37 -0.10 -4.86 4.11
N GLN A 38 0.35 -3.84 3.39
CA GLN A 38 -0.53 -2.89 2.70
C GLN A 38 -1.42 -3.61 1.66
N GLU A 39 -0.82 -4.49 0.87
CA GLU A 39 -1.54 -5.25 -0.16
C GLU A 39 -2.50 -6.27 0.44
N ARG A 40 -2.12 -6.93 1.54
CA ARG A 40 -3.02 -7.83 2.28
C ARG A 40 -4.22 -7.08 2.83
N ALA A 41 -4.04 -5.88 3.37
CA ALA A 41 -5.15 -5.05 3.84
C ALA A 41 -6.13 -4.72 2.70
N ALA A 42 -5.62 -4.37 1.51
CA ALA A 42 -6.48 -4.14 0.35
C ALA A 42 -7.18 -5.42 -0.13
N ARG A 43 -6.51 -6.57 -0.15
CA ARG A 43 -7.16 -7.85 -0.49
C ARG A 43 -8.26 -8.22 0.50
N ALA A 44 -8.00 -8.05 1.80
CA ALA A 44 -8.97 -8.31 2.86
C ALA A 44 -10.20 -7.39 2.77
N ALA A 45 -10.02 -6.15 2.28
CA ALA A 45 -11.10 -5.22 2.00
C ALA A 45 -11.86 -5.51 0.67
N GLY A 46 -11.53 -6.60 -0.02
CA GLY A 46 -12.25 -7.04 -1.23
C GLY A 46 -11.86 -6.33 -2.52
N PHE A 47 -10.75 -5.58 -2.55
CA PHE A 47 -10.30 -4.93 -3.78
C PHE A 47 -9.77 -5.95 -4.79
N LYS A 48 -10.21 -5.82 -6.05
CA LYS A 48 -9.72 -6.63 -7.18
C LYS A 48 -8.21 -6.41 -7.40
N PRO A 49 -7.46 -7.40 -7.91
CA PRO A 49 -6.02 -7.26 -8.19
C PRO A 49 -5.67 -6.02 -9.03
N SER A 50 -6.44 -5.76 -10.09
CA SER A 50 -6.24 -4.59 -10.96
C SER A 50 -6.41 -3.24 -10.25
N ALA A 51 -7.27 -3.18 -9.21
CA ALA A 51 -7.40 -1.98 -8.39
C ALA A 51 -6.21 -1.80 -7.45
N ILE A 52 -5.66 -2.90 -6.93
CA ILE A 52 -4.44 -2.90 -6.11
C ILE A 52 -3.24 -2.47 -6.95
N ASP A 53 -3.12 -2.93 -8.18
CA ASP A 53 -2.03 -2.53 -9.08
C ASP A 53 -2.07 -1.03 -9.40
N LYS A 54 -3.25 -0.49 -9.72
CA LYS A 54 -3.43 0.96 -9.90
C LYS A 54 -3.16 1.75 -8.61
N ALA A 55 -3.53 1.21 -7.45
CA ALA A 55 -3.23 1.83 -6.17
C ALA A 55 -1.72 1.86 -5.87
N ARG A 56 -0.99 0.79 -6.20
CA ARG A 56 0.48 0.75 -6.10
C ARG A 56 1.11 1.83 -6.97
N GLN A 57 0.66 1.96 -8.21
CA GLN A 57 1.14 3.00 -9.12
C GLN A 57 0.87 4.40 -8.54
N LEU A 58 -0.35 4.66 -8.09
CA LEU A 58 -0.73 5.95 -7.49
C LEU A 58 0.15 6.33 -6.27
N ILE A 59 0.46 5.35 -5.42
CA ILE A 59 1.34 5.54 -4.26
C ILE A 59 2.79 5.78 -4.70
N ALA A 60 3.27 5.03 -5.70
CA ALA A 60 4.62 5.17 -6.24
C ALA A 60 4.84 6.56 -6.86
N ASP A 61 3.83 7.06 -7.58
CA ASP A 61 3.83 8.39 -8.22
C ASP A 61 3.68 9.53 -7.21
N ARG A 62 3.52 9.23 -5.92
CA ARG A 62 3.20 10.20 -4.86
C ARG A 62 1.96 11.05 -5.17
N ALA A 63 1.05 10.53 -5.99
CA ALA A 63 -0.18 11.20 -6.40
C ALA A 63 -1.31 11.12 -5.35
N ILE A 64 -1.02 10.55 -4.18
CA ILE A 64 -1.90 10.49 -3.02
C ILE A 64 -1.14 10.92 -1.76
N VAL A 65 -1.68 11.89 -1.02
CA VAL A 65 -1.05 12.47 0.16
C VAL A 65 -2.01 12.51 1.36
N PRO A 66 -1.53 12.21 2.59
CA PRO A 66 -2.37 12.28 3.78
C PRO A 66 -2.62 13.73 4.20
N LEU A 67 -3.87 14.07 4.56
CA LEU A 67 -4.24 15.40 5.05
C LEU A 67 -4.54 15.42 6.57
N ARG A 68 -5.03 14.31 7.16
CA ARG A 68 -5.42 14.23 8.58
C ARG A 68 -5.04 12.88 9.21
N GLY A 69 -3.80 12.73 9.66
CA GLY A 69 -3.37 11.54 10.41
C GLY A 69 -3.64 10.20 9.71
N ARG A 70 -3.49 10.17 8.37
CA ARG A 70 -3.78 9.01 7.50
C ARG A 70 -5.24 8.52 7.51
N ARG A 71 -6.20 9.34 7.95
CA ARG A 71 -7.64 9.03 7.86
C ARG A 71 -8.26 9.52 6.56
N VAL A 72 -7.78 10.66 6.06
CA VAL A 72 -8.21 11.29 4.81
C VAL A 72 -6.99 11.61 3.97
N PHE A 73 -7.11 11.34 2.68
CA PHE A 73 -6.07 11.55 1.68
C PHE A 73 -6.60 12.44 0.56
N ALA A 74 -5.75 13.33 0.07
CA ALA A 74 -5.96 14.00 -1.20
C ALA A 74 -5.29 13.21 -2.31
N VAL A 75 -6.01 13.02 -3.41
CA VAL A 75 -5.49 12.45 -4.65
C VAL A 75 -5.47 13.56 -5.69
N VAL A 76 -4.33 13.73 -6.35
CA VAL A 76 -4.21 14.63 -7.49
C VAL A 76 -4.69 13.87 -8.73
N SER A 77 -5.69 14.41 -9.42
CA SER A 77 -6.15 13.85 -10.70
C SER A 77 -5.03 13.89 -11.73
N SER A 78 -5.02 12.95 -12.66
CA SER A 78 -4.11 12.95 -13.81
C SER A 78 -4.25 14.21 -14.68
N SER A 79 -5.39 14.91 -14.61
CA SER A 79 -5.62 16.21 -15.27
C SER A 79 -4.94 17.41 -14.56
N GLY A 80 -4.38 17.23 -13.36
CA GLY A 80 -3.68 18.26 -12.59
C GLY A 80 -4.56 19.33 -11.94
N THR A 81 -5.81 19.49 -12.38
CA THR A 81 -6.72 20.55 -11.94
C THR A 81 -7.63 20.14 -10.79
N ASP A 82 -8.03 18.86 -10.74
CA ASP A 82 -8.98 18.38 -9.73
C ASP A 82 -8.30 17.58 -8.62
N ARG A 83 -8.71 17.85 -7.38
CA ARG A 83 -8.31 17.08 -6.20
C ARG A 83 -9.50 16.27 -5.70
N CYS A 84 -9.33 14.96 -5.61
CA CYS A 84 -10.30 14.08 -4.95
C CYS A 84 -9.90 13.86 -3.49
N LEU A 85 -10.88 13.84 -2.60
CA LEU A 85 -10.73 13.38 -1.23
C LEU A 85 -11.13 11.91 -1.14
N THR A 86 -10.28 11.12 -0.49
CA THR A 86 -10.50 9.69 -0.31
C THR A 86 -10.15 9.26 1.12
N ALA A 87 -10.91 8.30 1.61
CA ALA A 87 -10.71 7.55 2.84
C ALA A 87 -10.96 6.06 2.51
N PRO A 88 -10.49 5.11 3.34
CA PRO A 88 -10.72 3.68 3.09
C PRO A 88 -12.20 3.34 2.81
N GLN A 89 -13.11 3.98 3.54
CA GLN A 89 -14.56 3.77 3.47
C GLN A 89 -15.28 4.56 2.37
N THR A 90 -14.75 5.72 1.93
CA THR A 90 -15.47 6.61 1.01
C THR A 90 -14.51 7.40 0.11
N CYS A 91 -14.94 7.72 -1.10
CA CYS A 91 -14.18 8.56 -2.03
C CYS A 91 -15.12 9.43 -2.85
N ASN A 92 -14.76 10.70 -3.04
CA ASN A 92 -15.54 11.65 -3.81
C ASN A 92 -15.24 11.64 -5.32
N CYS A 93 -14.44 10.69 -5.82
CA CYS A 93 -14.24 10.55 -7.26
C CYS A 93 -15.54 10.07 -7.93
N PRO A 94 -15.72 10.27 -9.26
CA PRO A 94 -16.95 9.86 -9.95
C PRO A 94 -17.33 8.39 -9.75
N ALA A 95 -16.35 7.49 -9.66
CA ALA A 95 -16.59 6.07 -9.38
C ALA A 95 -17.05 5.82 -7.93
N GLY A 96 -16.50 6.57 -6.98
CA GLY A 96 -16.86 6.50 -5.56
C GLY A 96 -18.26 7.07 -5.30
N LEU A 97 -18.58 8.23 -5.88
CA LEU A 97 -19.90 8.87 -5.76
C LEU A 97 -21.03 8.01 -6.34
N LYS A 98 -20.78 7.32 -7.45
CA LYS A 98 -21.76 6.42 -8.07
C LYS A 98 -21.89 5.09 -7.34
N ALA A 99 -20.98 4.77 -6.42
CA ALA A 99 -20.92 3.52 -5.64
C ALA A 99 -21.00 2.20 -6.45
N ARG A 100 -20.83 2.23 -7.78
CA ARG A 100 -20.99 1.05 -8.64
C ARG A 100 -19.86 0.02 -8.42
N HIS A 101 -18.64 0.50 -8.21
CA HIS A 101 -17.46 -0.34 -7.99
C HIS A 101 -16.48 0.31 -7.02
N ALA A 102 -15.68 -0.51 -6.34
CA ALA A 102 -14.61 -0.04 -5.47
C ALA A 102 -13.49 0.61 -6.31
N CYS A 103 -13.30 1.92 -6.15
CA CYS A 103 -12.28 2.66 -6.90
C CYS A 103 -10.87 2.42 -6.34
N TYR A 104 -9.85 2.55 -7.20
CA TYR A 104 -8.45 2.35 -6.80
C TYR A 104 -7.96 3.42 -5.81
N HIS A 105 -8.61 4.58 -5.71
CA HIS A 105 -8.33 5.58 -4.67
C HIS A 105 -8.62 5.05 -3.26
N ARG A 106 -9.72 4.30 -3.09
CA ARG A 106 -10.05 3.66 -1.81
C ARG A 106 -9.09 2.50 -1.52
N ALA A 107 -8.66 1.76 -2.55
CA ALA A 107 -7.63 0.75 -2.40
C ALA A 107 -6.32 1.38 -1.90
N ALA A 108 -5.86 2.48 -2.51
CA ALA A 108 -4.67 3.21 -2.09
C ALA A 108 -4.81 3.77 -0.66
N ALA A 109 -5.95 4.35 -0.31
CA ALA A 109 -6.23 4.82 1.04
C ALA A 109 -6.17 3.68 2.07
N THR A 110 -6.75 2.53 1.74
CA THR A 110 -6.72 1.32 2.58
C THR A 110 -5.29 0.82 2.78
N MET A 111 -4.49 0.80 1.71
CA MET A 111 -3.07 0.44 1.76
C MET A 111 -2.26 1.40 2.64
N LEU A 112 -2.51 2.71 2.56
CA LEU A 112 -1.76 3.70 3.34
C LEU A 112 -2.20 3.78 4.83
N ALA A 113 -3.39 3.32 5.15
CA ALA A 113 -3.92 3.26 6.51
C ALA A 113 -3.50 1.98 7.28
N ALA A 114 -2.89 1.01 6.61
CA ALA A 114 -2.48 -0.29 7.17
C ALA A 114 -1.09 -0.29 7.84
#